data_AF-A0A9K3KKV7-F1
#
_entry.id   AF-A0A9K3KKV7-F1
#
_cell.length_a   1.000
_cell.length_b   1.000
_cell.length_c   1.000
_cell.angle_alpha   90.00
_cell.angle_beta   90.00
_cell.angle_gamma   90.00
#
_symmetry.space_group_name_H-M   'P 1'
#
loop_
_entity.id
_entity.type
_entity.pdbx_description
1 polymer ?
#
loop_
_entity_poly.entity_id
_entity_poly.type
_entity_poly.pdbx_seq_one_letter_code
_entity_poly.pdbx_strand_id
1 'polypeptide(L)'
;MLRQQQNRRRQQRRSNSSNGFSSGICLLVMMTTTLLLLYVQFTLAQTQSAQPKLDLDPRASRQGIIENHNRRREQLRKLLEETKEKVDAHEHGRSLLQGDEYDTLKKRIGLFEKKLEKMEGPMNDREIDKILERQKIRQERIRHTEL
;
A
#
# COMPACT_ATOMS: atom_id res chain seq x y z
N MET A 1 18.77 73.05 -5.92
CA MET A 1 19.06 71.71 -6.51
C MET A 1 19.73 70.72 -5.54
N LEU A 2 20.58 71.15 -4.59
CA LEU A 2 21.29 70.24 -3.65
C LEU A 2 20.40 69.36 -2.75
N ARG A 3 19.21 69.83 -2.36
CA ARG A 3 18.27 69.04 -1.53
C ARG A 3 17.65 67.85 -2.28
N GLN A 4 17.51 67.94 -3.60
CA GLN A 4 16.90 66.87 -4.40
C GLN A 4 17.86 65.67 -4.58
N GLN A 5 19.16 65.94 -4.55
CA GLN A 5 20.20 64.90 -4.63
C GLN A 5 20.35 64.11 -3.33
N GLN A 6 20.11 64.74 -2.17
CA GLN A 6 20.19 64.08 -0.87
C GLN A 6 19.03 63.10 -0.63
N ASN A 7 17.83 63.37 -1.14
CA ASN A 7 16.69 62.47 -1.01
C ASN A 7 16.83 61.18 -1.83
N ARG A 8 17.48 61.23 -3.00
CA ARG A 8 17.74 60.02 -3.81
C ARG A 8 18.69 59.05 -3.11
N ARG A 9 19.71 59.55 -2.41
CA ARG A 9 20.65 58.72 -1.64
C ARG A 9 19.98 58.02 -0.44
N ARG A 10 18.96 58.63 0.16
CA ARG A 10 18.19 58.00 1.25
C ARG A 10 17.26 56.90 0.75
N GLN A 11 16.67 57.05 -0.44
CA GLN A 11 15.85 55.99 -1.05
C GLN A 11 16.68 54.76 -1.46
N GLN A 12 17.89 54.95 -2.01
CA GLN A 12 18.76 53.83 -2.36
C GLN A 12 19.27 53.02 -1.16
N ARG A 13 19.37 53.62 0.03
CA ARG A 13 19.75 52.86 1.24
C ARG A 13 18.63 52.00 1.82
N ARG A 14 17.36 52.28 1.50
CA ARG A 14 16.23 51.47 1.96
C ARG A 14 15.99 50.22 1.11
N SER A 15 16.40 50.20 -0.15
CA SER A 15 16.17 49.06 -1.06
C SER A 15 17.17 47.91 -0.93
N ASN A 16 18.25 48.05 -0.15
CA ASN A 16 19.31 47.04 -0.05
C ASN A 16 19.26 46.20 1.25
N SER A 17 18.18 46.26 2.03
CA SER A 17 18.11 45.62 3.36
C SER A 17 17.28 44.32 3.42
N SER A 18 16.73 43.80 2.31
CA SER A 18 15.71 42.73 2.38
C SER A 18 16.09 41.35 1.83
N ASN A 19 17.30 41.10 1.34
CA ASN A 19 17.57 39.88 0.55
C ASN A 19 18.46 38.82 1.24
N GLY A 20 18.52 38.78 2.57
CA GLY A 20 19.47 37.94 3.31
C GLY A 20 18.98 36.63 3.93
N PHE A 21 17.67 36.33 3.98
CA PHE A 21 17.14 35.30 4.90
C PHE A 21 16.27 34.18 4.28
N SER A 22 16.22 34.04 2.94
CA SER A 22 15.24 33.12 2.30
C SER A 22 15.81 31.85 1.67
N SER A 23 17.13 31.71 1.43
CA SER A 23 17.65 30.60 0.62
C SER A 23 17.71 29.26 1.37
N GLY A 24 18.09 29.26 2.65
CA GLY A 24 18.24 28.03 3.45
C GLY A 24 16.92 27.35 3.79
N ILE A 25 15.87 28.12 4.10
CA ILE A 25 14.53 27.59 4.41
C ILE A 25 13.91 26.98 3.15
N CYS A 26 14.12 27.59 1.98
CA CYS A 26 13.62 27.08 0.71
C CYS A 26 14.20 25.68 0.39
N LEU A 27 15.49 25.46 0.63
CA LEU A 27 16.13 24.15 0.40
C LEU A 27 15.59 23.06 1.34
N LEU A 28 15.33 23.38 2.60
CA LEU A 28 14.75 22.43 3.57
C LEU A 28 13.31 22.06 3.22
N VAL A 29 12.50 23.01 2.75
CA VAL A 29 11.12 22.74 2.30
C VAL A 29 11.11 21.91 1.00
N MET A 30 12.04 22.14 0.08
CA MET A 30 12.15 21.36 -1.16
C MET A 30 12.66 19.92 -0.90
N MET A 31 13.56 19.72 0.06
CA MET A 31 14.03 18.38 0.43
C MET A 31 12.96 17.55 1.15
N THR A 32 12.20 18.16 2.04
CA THR A 32 11.14 17.45 2.78
C THR A 32 9.96 17.05 1.89
N THR A 33 9.59 17.90 0.92
CA THR A 33 8.50 17.60 -0.03
C THR A 33 8.86 16.50 -1.03
N THR A 34 10.11 16.45 -1.49
CA THR A 34 10.59 15.38 -2.37
C THR A 34 10.70 14.04 -1.63
N LEU A 35 11.14 14.03 -0.37
CA LEU A 35 11.13 12.82 0.46
C LEU A 35 9.71 12.28 0.72
N LEU A 36 8.75 13.17 0.99
CA LEU A 36 7.35 12.79 1.17
C LEU A 36 6.75 12.18 -0.10
N LEU A 37 7.05 12.77 -1.27
CA LEU A 37 6.63 12.23 -2.57
C LEU A 37 7.22 10.85 -2.84
N LEU A 38 8.52 10.65 -2.58
CA LEU A 38 9.17 9.35 -2.73
C LEU A 38 8.58 8.30 -1.77
N TYR A 39 8.27 8.68 -0.53
CA TYR A 39 7.62 7.80 0.44
C TYR A 39 6.23 7.35 -0.01
N VAL A 40 5.41 8.25 -0.55
CA VAL A 40 4.08 7.91 -1.09
C VAL A 40 4.19 6.97 -2.29
N GLN A 41 5.13 7.22 -3.21
CA GLN A 41 5.37 6.35 -4.37
C GLN A 41 5.83 4.94 -3.95
N PHE A 42 6.72 4.84 -2.96
CA PHE A 42 7.19 3.57 -2.43
C PHE A 42 6.06 2.76 -1.76
N THR A 43 5.19 3.44 -1.01
CA THR A 43 4.03 2.81 -0.34
C THR A 43 3.00 2.28 -1.36
N LEU A 44 2.80 3.02 -2.47
CA LEU A 44 1.96 2.57 -3.59
C LEU A 44 2.58 1.40 -4.36
N ALA A 45 3.90 1.37 -4.53
CA ALA A 45 4.59 0.26 -5.19
C ALA A 45 4.48 -1.04 -4.38
N GLN A 46 4.59 -0.98 -3.04
CA GLN A 46 4.44 -2.17 -2.19
C GLN A 46 3.01 -2.73 -2.15
N THR A 47 1.98 -1.91 -2.40
CA THR A 47 0.59 -2.41 -2.42
C THR A 47 0.25 -3.21 -3.68
N GLN A 48 1.03 -3.07 -4.76
CA GLN A 48 0.78 -3.79 -6.02
C GLN A 48 1.39 -5.20 -6.05
N SER A 49 2.45 -5.47 -5.29
CA SER A 49 3.14 -6.78 -5.31
C SER A 49 2.45 -7.87 -4.48
N ALA A 50 1.45 -7.53 -3.66
CA ALA A 50 0.76 -8.46 -2.76
C ALA A 50 -0.62 -8.93 -3.27
N GLN A 51 -1.02 -8.55 -4.48
CA GLN A 51 -2.20 -9.15 -5.11
C GLN A 51 -1.73 -10.36 -5.93
N PRO A 52 -2.09 -11.60 -5.55
CA PRO A 52 -1.87 -12.73 -6.44
C PRO A 52 -2.64 -12.41 -7.73
N LYS A 53 -1.91 -12.20 -8.82
CA LYS A 53 -2.50 -12.08 -10.15
C LYS A 53 -3.39 -13.30 -10.32
N LEU A 54 -4.69 -13.03 -10.43
CA LEU A 54 -5.71 -14.05 -10.58
C LEU A 54 -5.62 -14.53 -12.04
N ASP A 55 -4.53 -15.19 -12.38
CA ASP A 55 -4.32 -15.87 -13.65
C ASP A 55 -5.18 -17.14 -13.61
N LEU A 56 -6.50 -16.96 -13.60
CA LEU A 56 -7.41 -18.04 -13.91
C LEU A 56 -7.37 -18.20 -15.42
N ASP A 57 -6.86 -19.35 -15.84
CA ASP A 57 -6.97 -19.89 -17.18
C ASP A 57 -8.37 -19.57 -17.74
N PRO A 58 -8.50 -19.01 -18.96
CA PRO A 58 -9.78 -18.74 -19.59
C PRO A 58 -10.71 -19.97 -19.67
N ARG A 59 -10.20 -21.18 -19.43
CA ARG A 59 -10.98 -22.40 -19.15
C ARG A 59 -11.26 -22.57 -17.66
N ALA A 60 -11.88 -21.58 -17.02
CA ALA A 60 -12.24 -21.67 -15.62
C ALA A 60 -13.25 -22.81 -15.39
N SER A 61 -12.73 -23.99 -15.02
CA SER A 61 -13.53 -25.12 -14.61
C SER A 61 -13.96 -24.94 -13.16
N ARG A 62 -15.15 -25.41 -12.82
CA ARG A 62 -15.65 -25.52 -11.44
C ARG A 62 -14.60 -26.12 -10.51
N GLN A 63 -13.88 -27.15 -10.99
CA GLN A 63 -12.80 -27.78 -10.24
C GLN A 63 -11.65 -26.82 -9.93
N GLY A 64 -11.26 -25.98 -10.89
CA GLY A 64 -10.20 -24.99 -10.70
C GLY A 64 -10.55 -23.90 -9.69
N ILE A 65 -11.83 -23.54 -9.57
CA ILE A 65 -12.31 -22.60 -8.54
C ILE A 65 -12.18 -23.21 -7.15
N ILE A 66 -12.61 -24.47 -7.01
CA ILE A 66 -12.52 -25.23 -5.74
C ILE A 66 -11.05 -25.40 -5.34
N GLU A 67 -10.19 -25.80 -6.27
CA GLU A 67 -8.77 -25.99 -6.03
C GLU A 67 -8.08 -24.68 -5.63
N ASN A 68 -8.40 -23.57 -6.30
CA ASN A 68 -7.90 -22.26 -5.94
C ASN A 68 -8.41 -21.81 -4.55
N HIS A 69 -9.67 -22.08 -4.22
CA HIS A 69 -10.21 -21.85 -2.89
C HIS A 69 -9.41 -22.62 -1.83
N ASN A 70 -9.15 -23.90 -2.05
CA ASN A 70 -8.35 -24.75 -1.15
C ASN A 70 -6.93 -24.24 -1.00
N ARG A 71 -6.26 -23.92 -2.12
CA ARG A 71 -4.89 -23.38 -2.12
C ARG A 71 -4.80 -22.07 -1.33
N ARG A 72 -5.74 -21.14 -1.52
CA ARG A 72 -5.76 -19.86 -0.78
C ARG A 72 -5.99 -20.07 0.71
N ARG A 73 -6.83 -21.03 1.08
CA ARG A 73 -7.06 -21.40 2.47
C ARG A 73 -5.78 -21.91 3.12
N GLU A 74 -5.05 -22.79 2.43
CA GLU A 74 -3.80 -23.35 2.92
C GLU A 74 -2.70 -22.30 3.06
N GLN A 75 -2.55 -21.44 2.05
CA GLN A 75 -1.65 -20.29 2.13
C GLN A 75 -1.97 -19.38 3.32
N LEU A 76 -3.26 -19.15 3.59
CA LEU A 76 -3.69 -18.32 4.70
C LEU A 76 -3.38 -18.97 6.06
N ARG A 77 -3.51 -20.30 6.17
CA ARG A 77 -3.08 -21.06 7.37
C ARG A 77 -1.58 -20.92 7.60
N LYS A 78 -0.77 -21.11 6.57
CA LYS A 78 0.69 -20.96 6.65
C LYS A 78 1.09 -19.56 7.12
N LEU A 79 0.48 -18.52 6.54
CA LEU A 79 0.74 -17.14 6.95
C LEU A 79 0.33 -16.87 8.40
N LEU A 80 -0.77 -17.46 8.85
CA LEU A 80 -1.20 -17.35 10.24
C LEU A 80 -0.20 -18.00 11.19
N GLU A 81 0.28 -19.20 10.86
CA GLU A 81 1.25 -19.93 11.67
C GLU A 81 2.58 -19.18 11.76
N GLU A 82 3.12 -18.72 10.63
CA GLU A 82 4.33 -17.88 10.58
C GLU A 82 4.17 -16.59 11.39
N THR A 83 2.98 -15.97 11.36
CA THR A 83 2.72 -14.74 12.12
C THR A 83 2.63 -15.03 13.62
N LYS A 84 2.00 -16.14 14.01
CA LYS A 84 1.93 -16.58 15.42
C LYS A 84 3.32 -16.90 15.96
N GLU A 85 4.15 -17.59 15.18
CA GLU A 85 5.53 -17.91 15.57
C GLU A 85 6.36 -16.66 15.83
N LYS A 86 6.22 -15.61 14.99
CA LYS A 86 6.91 -14.33 15.20
C LYS A 86 6.47 -13.62 16.47
N VAL A 87 5.17 -13.60 16.75
CA VAL A 87 4.60 -13.02 17.96
C VAL A 87 5.07 -13.80 19.18
N ASP A 88 5.05 -15.13 19.12
CA ASP A 88 5.52 -16.00 20.21
C ASP A 88 7.02 -15.84 20.47
N ALA A 89 7.84 -15.76 19.42
CA ALA A 89 9.26 -15.45 19.53
C ALA A 89 9.52 -14.10 20.20
N HIS A 90 8.64 -13.12 19.99
CA HIS A 90 8.72 -11.84 20.66
C HIS A 90 8.37 -11.89 22.14
N GLU A 91 7.26 -12.56 22.48
CA GLU A 91 6.80 -12.70 23.86
C GLU A 91 7.81 -13.47 24.73
N HIS A 92 8.54 -14.40 24.13
CA HIS A 92 9.60 -15.17 24.80
C HIS A 92 10.99 -14.50 24.75
N GLY A 93 11.10 -13.30 24.18
CA GLY A 93 12.37 -12.56 24.08
C GLY A 93 13.39 -13.18 23.11
N ARG A 94 12.98 -14.14 22.26
CA ARG A 94 13.82 -14.72 21.20
C ARG A 94 14.00 -13.77 20.01
N SER A 95 13.06 -12.85 19.82
CA SER A 95 13.11 -11.80 18.80
C SER A 95 12.57 -10.48 19.37
N LEU A 96 13.20 -9.35 19.09
CA LEU A 96 12.72 -8.05 19.54
C LEU A 96 12.04 -7.33 18.38
N LEU A 97 10.72 -7.41 18.34
CA LEU A 97 9.87 -6.61 17.47
C LEU A 97 9.67 -5.23 18.10
N GLN A 98 9.48 -4.22 17.24
CA GLN A 98 9.06 -2.89 17.70
C GLN A 98 7.59 -2.95 18.16
N GLY A 99 7.19 -2.09 19.11
CA GLY A 99 5.82 -2.09 19.65
C GLY A 99 4.73 -2.00 18.58
N ASP A 100 4.90 -1.09 17.61
CA ASP A 100 3.96 -0.92 16.49
C ASP A 100 3.91 -2.15 15.57
N GLU A 101 5.04 -2.84 15.39
CA GLU A 101 5.13 -4.06 14.59
C GLU A 101 4.45 -5.23 15.28
N TYR A 102 4.67 -5.40 16.59
CA TYR A 102 3.99 -6.41 17.41
C TYR A 102 2.47 -6.22 17.36
N ASP A 103 1.98 -5.00 17.57
CA ASP A 103 0.55 -4.68 17.49
C ASP A 103 -0.03 -4.96 16.11
N THR A 104 0.72 -4.67 15.05
CA THR A 104 0.33 -4.95 13.67
C THR A 104 0.22 -6.44 13.42
N LEU A 105 1.18 -7.24 13.87
CA LEU A 105 1.17 -8.70 13.72
C LEU A 105 0.03 -9.33 14.52
N LYS A 106 -0.22 -8.86 15.74
CA LYS A 106 -1.35 -9.30 16.58
C LYS A 106 -2.70 -9.03 15.93
N LYS A 107 -2.87 -7.83 15.34
CA LYS A 107 -4.05 -7.51 14.53
C LYS A 107 -4.16 -8.41 13.31
N ARG A 108 -3.06 -8.70 12.62
CA ARG A 108 -3.04 -9.61 11.45
C ARG A 108 -3.46 -11.03 11.80
N ILE A 109 -3.04 -11.57 12.94
CA ILE A 109 -3.49 -12.89 13.43
C ILE A 109 -5.02 -12.93 13.48
N GLY A 110 -5.65 -11.96 14.14
CA GLY A 110 -7.11 -11.91 14.24
C GLY A 110 -7.81 -11.73 12.88
N LEU A 111 -7.19 -11.03 11.92
CA LEU A 111 -7.72 -10.92 10.55
C LEU A 111 -7.63 -12.25 9.79
N PHE A 112 -6.52 -12.98 9.92
CA PHE A 112 -6.34 -14.27 9.28
C PHE A 112 -7.28 -15.33 9.87
N GLU A 113 -7.46 -15.36 11.19
CA GLU A 113 -8.40 -16.26 11.88
C GLU A 113 -9.83 -16.03 11.39
N LYS A 114 -10.32 -14.78 11.44
CA LYS A 114 -11.65 -14.43 10.93
C LYS A 114 -11.85 -14.77 9.46
N LYS A 115 -10.78 -14.67 8.66
CA LYS A 115 -10.85 -14.99 7.24
C LYS A 115 -10.84 -16.50 7.00
N LEU A 116 -10.12 -17.28 7.80
CA LEU A 116 -10.17 -18.75 7.78
C LEU A 116 -11.53 -19.28 8.21
N GLU A 117 -12.10 -18.71 9.28
CA GLU A 117 -13.46 -19.02 9.74
C GLU A 117 -14.50 -18.77 8.63
N LYS A 118 -14.39 -17.65 7.91
CA LYS A 118 -15.25 -17.37 6.75
C LYS A 118 -15.02 -18.31 5.56
N MET A 119 -13.84 -18.92 5.48
CA MET A 119 -13.48 -19.92 4.46
C MET A 119 -13.62 -21.35 4.99
N GLU A 120 -14.26 -21.52 6.14
CA GLU A 120 -14.47 -22.82 6.76
C GLU A 120 -15.56 -23.58 6.01
N GLY A 121 -15.27 -24.85 5.72
CA GLY A 121 -16.16 -25.70 4.94
C GLY A 121 -15.92 -25.70 3.43
N PRO A 122 -16.73 -26.50 2.70
CA PRO A 122 -16.72 -26.53 1.25
C PRO A 122 -17.36 -25.27 0.68
N MET A 123 -16.85 -24.81 -0.46
CA MET A 123 -17.41 -23.66 -1.16
C MET A 123 -18.82 -24.00 -1.65
N ASN A 124 -19.76 -23.08 -1.47
CA ASN A 124 -21.15 -23.30 -1.87
C ASN A 124 -21.29 -23.24 -3.39
N ASP A 125 -22.07 -24.14 -3.98
CA ASP A 125 -22.30 -24.23 -5.43
C ASP A 125 -22.79 -22.91 -6.03
N ARG A 126 -23.67 -22.20 -5.30
CA ARG A 126 -24.16 -20.87 -5.71
C ARG A 126 -23.05 -19.83 -5.81
N GLU A 127 -22.01 -19.94 -4.99
CA GLU A 127 -20.86 -19.03 -5.04
C GLU A 127 -19.94 -19.36 -6.20
N ILE A 128 -19.75 -20.65 -6.48
CA ILE A 128 -19.00 -21.14 -7.63
C ILE A 128 -19.63 -20.61 -8.93
N ASP A 129 -20.95 -20.74 -9.07
CA ASP A 129 -21.67 -20.28 -10.26
C ASP A 129 -21.57 -18.77 -10.44
N LYS A 130 -21.68 -17.99 -9.36
CA LYS A 130 -21.47 -16.54 -9.38
C LYS A 130 -20.07 -16.15 -9.84
N ILE A 131 -19.04 -16.93 -9.48
CA ILE A 131 -17.67 -16.67 -9.91
C ILE A 131 -17.53 -16.97 -11.40
N LEU A 132 -18.06 -18.11 -11.86
CA LEU A 132 -18.06 -18.47 -13.28
C LEU A 132 -18.75 -17.41 -14.13
N GLU A 133 -19.91 -16.92 -13.69
CA GLU A 133 -20.65 -15.87 -14.39
C GLU A 133 -19.85 -14.57 -14.49
N ARG A 134 -19.23 -14.14 -13.39
CA ARG A 134 -18.34 -12.95 -13.40
C ARG A 134 -17.16 -13.12 -14.34
N GLN A 135 -16.59 -14.32 -14.42
CA GLN A 135 -15.50 -14.61 -15.34
C GLN A 135 -15.96 -14.56 -16.79
N LYS A 136 -17.14 -15.13 -17.09
CA LYS A 136 -17.74 -15.07 -18.43
C LYS A 136 -17.93 -13.61 -18.89
N ILE A 137 -18.53 -12.77 -18.05
CA ILE A 137 -18.70 -11.33 -18.33
C ILE A 137 -17.35 -10.64 -18.57
N ARG A 138 -16.33 -10.98 -17.77
CA ARG A 138 -14.99 -10.40 -17.92
C ARG A 138 -14.35 -10.79 -19.25
N GLN A 139 -14.48 -12.05 -19.66
CA GLN A 139 -13.97 -12.54 -20.94
C GLN A 139 -14.69 -11.90 -22.12
N GLU A 140 -16.01 -11.75 -22.04
CA GLU A 140 -16.81 -11.06 -23.07
C GLU A 140 -16.33 -9.61 -23.27
N ARG A 141 -16.05 -8.88 -22.18
CA ARG A 141 -15.51 -7.51 -22.25
C ARG A 141 -14.12 -7.45 -22.90
N ILE A 142 -13.24 -8.40 -22.56
CA ILE A 142 -11.89 -8.46 -23.15
C ILE A 142 -12.00 -8.70 -24.66
N ARG A 143 -12.81 -9.67 -25.08
CA ARG A 143 -13.03 -9.97 -26.50
C ARG A 143 -13.58 -8.78 -27.28
N HIS A 144 -14.47 -7.98 -26.70
CA HIS A 144 -15.01 -6.78 -27.35
C HIS A 144 -14.00 -5.61 -27.40
N THR A 145 -12.96 -5.63 -26.56
CA THR A 145 -11.90 -4.60 -26.57
C THR A 145 -10.77 -4.95 -27.55
N GLU A 146 -10.60 -6.23 -27.87
CA GLU A 146 -9.56 -6.74 -28.79
C GLU A 146 -10.02 -6.83 -30.27
N LEU A 147 -11.30 -6.53 -30.55
CA LEU A 147 -11.88 -6.41 -31.89
C LEU A 147 -12.05 -4.93 -32.26
#